data_AF-A0A2T5JI58-F1
#
_entry.id   AF-A0A2T5JI58-F1
#
_cell.length_a   1.000
_cell.length_b   1.000
_cell.length_c   1.000
_cell.angle_alpha   90.00
_cell.angle_beta   90.00
_cell.angle_gamma   90.00
#
_symmetry.space_group_name_H-M   'P 1'
#
loop_
_entity.id
_entity.type
_entity.pdbx_description
1 polymer ?
#
loop_
_entity_poly.entity_id
_entity_poly.type
_entity_poly.pdbx_seq_one_letter_code
_entity_poly.pdbx_strand_id
1 'polypeptide(L)' 'MEGIMDGGVCPARLNQEQISHAVRMITEERETVSGMAGLLKVDRTTLHRALKRKLTKSS' A
#
# COMPACT_ATOMS: atom_id res chain seq x y z
N MET A 1 -17.50 13.56 -24.27
CA MET A 1 -17.58 12.47 -23.26
C MET A 1 -17.25 11.19 -23.99
N GLU A 2 -16.50 10.31 -23.33
CA GLU A 2 -15.95 9.02 -23.82
C GLU A 2 -14.60 9.11 -24.55
N GLY A 3 -13.63 8.37 -23.99
CA GLY A 3 -12.23 8.36 -24.40
C GLY A 3 -11.31 7.82 -23.30
N ILE A 4 -11.64 6.61 -22.80
CA ILE A 4 -10.73 5.62 -22.22
C ILE A 4 -9.24 6.01 -22.18
N MET A 5 -8.77 6.48 -21.02
CA MET A 5 -7.37 6.30 -20.63
C MET A 5 -7.35 5.17 -19.60
N ASP A 6 -7.52 3.94 -20.09
CA ASP A 6 -7.11 2.72 -19.41
C ASP A 6 -5.58 2.68 -19.39
N GLY A 7 -5.00 3.63 -18.64
CA GLY A 7 -3.59 3.63 -18.29
C GLY A 7 -3.41 2.53 -17.29
N GLY A 8 -3.10 1.32 -17.79
CA GLY A 8 -2.85 0.13 -17.00
C GLY A 8 -2.15 0.48 -15.69
N VAL A 9 -2.85 0.23 -14.59
CA VAL A 9 -2.31 0.38 -13.24
C VAL A 9 -1.27 -0.73 -13.10
N CYS A 10 -0.06 -0.46 -13.63
CA CYS A 10 1.14 -1.19 -13.24
C CYS A 10 1.07 -1.26 -11.72
N PRO A 11 1.21 -2.45 -11.09
CA PRO A 11 1.09 -2.57 -9.65
C PRO A 11 2.15 -1.66 -9.06
N ALA A 12 1.71 -0.48 -8.62
CA ALA A 12 2.60 0.59 -8.23
C ALA A 12 3.39 0.02 -7.07
N ARG A 13 4.65 -0.31 -7.30
CA ARG A 13 5.51 -0.85 -6.26
C ARG A 13 5.48 0.18 -5.15
N LEU A 14 4.90 -0.21 -4.02
CA LEU A 14 4.84 0.66 -2.85
C LEU A 14 6.26 1.13 -2.54
N ASN A 15 6.46 2.44 -2.54
CA ASN A 15 7.74 3.02 -2.18
C ASN A 15 7.94 2.92 -0.66
N GLN A 16 9.18 3.13 -0.20
CA GLN A 16 9.52 2.97 1.21
C GLN A 16 8.75 3.95 2.12
N GLU A 17 8.43 5.14 1.61
CA GLU A 17 7.67 6.16 2.35
C GLU A 17 6.21 5.76 2.52
N GLN A 18 5.55 5.27 1.47
CA GLN A 18 4.19 4.73 1.51
C GLN A 18 4.09 3.55 2.47
N ILE A 19 5.09 2.66 2.47
CA ILE A 19 5.15 1.54 3.41
C ILE A 19 5.32 2.07 4.84
N SER A 20 6.25 2.99 5.10
CA SER A 20 6.47 3.55 6.43
C SER A 20 5.26 4.33 6.95
N HIS A 21 4.58 5.07 6.07
CA HIS A 21 3.35 5.78 6.38
C HIS A 21 2.22 4.80 6.73
N ALA A 22 2.01 3.76 5.91
CA ALA A 22 1.03 2.72 6.20
C ALA A 22 1.32 2.00 7.52
N VAL A 23 2.59 1.64 7.79
CA VAL A 23 3.00 1.07 9.08
C VAL A 23 2.61 1.99 10.22
N ARG A 24 2.94 3.28 10.15
CA ARG A 24 2.63 4.23 11.23
C ARG A 24 1.12 4.32 11.48
N MET A 25 0.32 4.49 10.42
CA MET A 25 -1.14 4.61 10.55
C MET A 25 -1.80 3.36 11.12
N ILE A 26 -1.29 2.17 10.77
CA ILE A 26 -1.78 0.88 11.28
C ILE A 26 -1.34 0.67 12.74
N THR A 27 -0.08 0.95 13.07
CA THR A 27 0.46 0.80 14.43
C THR A 27 -0.16 1.79 15.42
N GLU A 28 -0.50 3.00 14.97
CA GLU A 28 -1.21 4.02 15.77
C GLU A 28 -2.73 3.74 15.86
N GLU A 29 -3.22 2.62 15.32
CA GLU A 29 -4.64 2.25 15.26
C GLU A 29 -5.53 3.33 14.60
N ARG A 30 -4.94 4.21 13.80
CA ARG A 30 -5.64 5.30 13.10
C ARG A 30 -6.29 4.84 11.79
N GLU A 31 -5.77 3.78 11.20
CA GLU A 31 -6.27 3.22 9.95
C GLU A 31 -6.05 1.70 9.90
N THR A 32 -6.83 1.00 9.08
CA THR A 32 -6.67 -0.45 8.89
C THR A 32 -5.81 -0.78 7.68
N VAL A 33 -5.29 -2.01 7.61
CA VAL A 33 -4.59 -2.51 6.39
C VAL A 33 -5.47 -2.38 5.15
N SER A 34 -6.78 -2.66 5.28
CA SER A 34 -7.72 -2.54 4.15
C SER A 34 -7.95 -1.09 3.74
N GLY A 35 -8.08 -0.18 4.71
CA GLY A 35 -8.24 1.25 4.45
C GLY A 35 -7.01 1.85 3.80
N MET A 36 -5.81 1.56 4.33
CA MET A 36 -4.54 1.97 3.71
C MET A 36 -4.35 1.40 2.30
N ALA A 37 -4.80 0.17 2.05
CA ALA A 37 -4.74 -0.42 0.71
C ALA A 37 -5.62 0.36 -0.28
N GLY A 38 -6.83 0.76 0.14
CA GLY A 38 -7.72 1.62 -0.64
C GLY A 38 -7.13 3.01 -0.90
N LEU A 39 -6.56 3.65 0.13
CA LEU A 39 -5.93 4.97 0.02
C LEU A 39 -4.72 4.96 -0.93
N LEU A 40 -3.93 3.90 -0.88
CA LEU A 40 -2.75 3.71 -1.73
C LEU A 40 -3.09 3.12 -3.11
N LYS A 41 -4.37 2.84 -3.39
CA LYS A 41 -4.86 2.20 -4.63
C LYS A 41 -4.10 0.90 -4.96
N VAL A 42 -3.85 0.08 -3.94
CA VAL A 42 -3.20 -1.23 -4.08
C VAL A 42 -4.08 -2.32 -3.50
N ASP A 43 -3.87 -3.57 -3.93
CA ASP A 43 -4.48 -4.70 -3.27
C ASP A 43 -4.03 -4.84 -1.83
N ARG A 44 -4.97 -5.26 -0.97
CA ARG A 44 -4.69 -5.60 0.43
C ARG A 44 -3.54 -6.61 0.56
N THR A 45 -3.48 -7.59 -0.35
CA THR A 45 -2.42 -8.61 -0.38
C THR A 45 -1.06 -8.01 -0.73
N THR A 46 -1.02 -7.04 -1.64
CA THR A 46 0.19 -6.29 -2.03
C THR A 46 0.71 -5.48 -0.85
N LEU A 47 -0.16 -4.72 -0.18
CA LEU A 47 0.22 -3.98 1.02
C LEU A 47 0.69 -4.92 2.14
N HIS A 48 -0.05 -5.99 2.40
CA HIS A 48 0.31 -6.98 3.43
C HIS A 48 1.69 -7.63 3.17
N ARG A 49 2.00 -7.99 1.92
CA ARG A 49 3.33 -8.51 1.55
C ARG A 49 4.44 -7.47 1.72
N ALA A 50 4.18 -6.21 1.38
CA ALA A 50 5.14 -5.12 1.55
C ALA A 50 5.44 -4.86 3.04
N LEU A 51 4.40 -4.83 3.89
CA LEU A 51 4.55 -4.70 5.35
C LEU A 51 5.37 -5.86 5.93
N LYS A 52 5.05 -7.11 5.56
CA LYS A 52 5.79 -8.30 6.02
C LYS A 52 7.27 -8.26 5.63
N ARG A 53 7.59 -7.84 4.39
CA ARG A 53 8.98 -7.69 3.92
C ARG A 53 9.76 -6.61 4.68
N LYS A 54 9.10 -5.53 5.09
CA LYS A 54 9.73 -4.44 5.86
C LYS A 54 10.07 -4.91 7.27
N LEU A 55 9.21 -5.72 7.89
CA LEU A 55 9.45 -6.32 9.20
C LEU A 55 10.62 -7.32 9.20
N THR A 56 10.78 -8.10 8.12
CA THR A 56 11.89 -9.08 8.00
C THR A 56 13.24 -8.46 7.67
N LYS A 57 13.28 -7.20 7.21
CA LYS A 57 14.52 -6.50 6.84
C LYS A 57 15.15 -5.72 8.02
N SER A 58 14.65 -5.96 9.23
CA SER A 58 15.13 -5.41 10.49
C SER A 58 15.91 -6.42 11.34
N SER A 59 16.36 -7.55 10.74
CA SER A 59 17.33 -8.47 11.33
C SER A 59 18.75 -8.15 10.91
#